data_AF-A0A1T4PB67-F1
#
_entry.id   AF-A0A1T4PB67-F1
#
_cell.length_a   1.000
_cell.length_b   1.000
_cell.length_c   1.000
_cell.angle_alpha   90.00
_cell.angle_beta   90.00
_cell.angle_gamma   90.00
#
_symmetry.space_group_name_H-M   'P 1'
#
loop_
_entity.id
_entity.type
_entity.pdbx_description
1 polymer ?
#
loop_
_entity_poly.entity_id
_entity_poly.type
_entity_poly.pdbx_seq_one_letter_code
_entity_poly.pdbx_strand_id
1 'polypeptide(L)'
;MKFKTILLVVLVSALKSNAQELTASLKDLSFMTGNWFQKHEWGDMEEYWSAPMGDCMTSTFRCVKDGKAVFYEFMIIEQTGKIPVMKLRHFNPGSIGWEDKEHPQSFPLVQLVQNKAVFAAADGSLRLSYVRSATDKLDITLEEKDKKGKLNTTVFNLTRR
;
A
#
# COMPACT_ATOMS: atom_id res chain seq x y z
N MET A 1 8.38 -69.87 21.34
CA MET A 1 7.45 -68.86 20.78
C MET A 1 8.25 -67.82 20.01
N LYS A 2 8.00 -67.67 18.70
CA LYS A 2 8.72 -66.72 17.83
C LYS A 2 8.03 -65.35 17.91
N PHE A 3 8.71 -64.33 18.45
CA PHE A 3 8.23 -62.94 18.38
C PHE A 3 8.71 -62.30 17.07
N LYS A 4 7.76 -61.91 16.21
CA LYS A 4 8.00 -61.09 15.01
C LYS A 4 7.93 -59.61 15.41
N THR A 5 9.04 -58.91 15.33
CA THR A 5 9.08 -57.45 15.44
C THR A 5 8.56 -56.84 14.13
N ILE A 6 7.43 -56.14 14.18
CA ILE A 6 6.91 -55.34 13.06
C ILE A 6 7.50 -53.93 13.21
N LEU A 7 8.34 -53.53 12.26
CA LEU A 7 8.91 -52.20 12.16
C LEU A 7 7.88 -51.28 11.48
N LEU A 8 7.30 -50.35 12.24
CA LEU A 8 6.40 -49.32 11.71
C LEU A 8 7.24 -48.17 11.12
N VAL A 9 7.33 -48.09 9.80
CA VAL A 9 7.93 -46.96 9.09
C VAL A 9 6.88 -45.85 9.00
N VAL A 10 7.06 -44.79 9.79
CA VAL A 10 6.24 -43.57 9.68
C VAL A 10 6.80 -42.73 8.53
N LEU A 11 6.08 -42.70 7.41
CA LEU A 11 6.41 -41.86 6.26
C LEU A 11 5.95 -40.42 6.55
N VAL A 12 6.88 -39.53 6.86
CA VAL A 12 6.59 -38.10 7.04
C VAL A 12 6.58 -37.43 5.67
N SER A 13 5.38 -37.22 5.12
CA SER A 13 5.19 -36.43 3.90
C SER A 13 5.38 -34.94 4.22
N ALA A 14 6.50 -34.36 3.79
CA ALA A 14 6.72 -32.92 3.89
C ALA A 14 5.75 -32.18 2.94
N LEU A 15 4.70 -31.58 3.50
CA LEU A 15 3.83 -30.66 2.78
C LEU A 15 4.64 -29.40 2.43
N LYS A 16 5.10 -29.31 1.18
CA LYS A 16 5.62 -28.05 0.64
C LYS A 16 4.44 -27.10 0.49
N SER A 17 4.32 -26.15 1.41
CA SER A 17 3.46 -24.98 1.22
C SER A 17 3.98 -24.20 0.01
N ASN A 18 3.35 -24.35 -1.15
CA ASN A 18 3.55 -23.44 -2.27
C ASN A 18 2.95 -22.09 -1.85
N ALA A 19 3.80 -21.20 -1.33
CA ALA A 19 3.46 -19.80 -1.28
C ALA A 19 3.25 -19.35 -2.74
N GLN A 20 2.00 -19.09 -3.12
CA GLN A 20 1.69 -18.61 -4.46
C GLN A 20 2.35 -17.24 -4.64
N GLU A 21 3.26 -17.12 -5.60
CA GLU A 21 3.89 -15.84 -5.91
C GLU A 21 2.81 -14.84 -6.34
N LEU A 22 2.75 -13.69 -5.64
CA LEU A 22 1.84 -12.61 -6.01
C LEU A 22 2.19 -12.11 -7.41
N THR A 23 1.21 -12.09 -8.28
CA THR A 23 1.29 -11.47 -9.61
C THR A 23 0.09 -10.55 -9.75
N ALA A 24 0.34 -9.30 -10.17
CA ALA A 24 -0.70 -8.29 -10.30
C ALA A 24 -0.35 -7.31 -11.43
N SER A 25 -1.38 -6.76 -12.05
CA SER A 25 -1.26 -5.71 -13.05
C SER A 25 -1.78 -4.38 -12.50
N LEU A 26 -1.33 -3.26 -13.08
CA LEU A 26 -1.90 -1.94 -12.76
C LEU A 26 -3.41 -1.87 -13.02
N LYS A 27 -3.94 -2.64 -13.98
CA LYS A 27 -5.39 -2.67 -14.25
C LYS A 27 -6.18 -3.16 -13.04
N ASP A 28 -5.60 -4.04 -12.22
CA ASP A 28 -6.24 -4.54 -11.01
C ASP A 28 -6.35 -3.46 -9.91
N LEU A 29 -5.57 -2.37 -10.03
CA LEU A 29 -5.62 -1.21 -9.12
C LEU A 29 -6.57 -0.11 -9.59
N SER A 30 -7.27 -0.29 -10.72
CA SER A 30 -8.21 0.72 -11.29
C SER A 30 -9.33 1.11 -10.33
N PHE A 31 -9.61 0.29 -9.30
CA PHE A 31 -10.58 0.65 -8.28
C PHE A 31 -10.17 1.91 -7.50
N MET A 32 -8.87 2.22 -7.40
CA MET A 32 -8.34 3.39 -6.69
C MET A 32 -8.59 4.71 -7.43
N THR A 33 -8.81 4.67 -8.74
CA THR A 33 -8.94 5.87 -9.59
C THR A 33 -10.06 6.81 -9.14
N GLY A 34 -9.75 8.10 -9.03
CA GLY A 34 -10.69 9.14 -8.65
C GLY A 34 -10.05 10.32 -7.94
N ASN A 35 -10.87 11.33 -7.66
CA ASN A 35 -10.57 12.40 -6.70
C ASN A 35 -11.26 12.07 -5.39
N TRP A 36 -10.49 12.04 -4.32
CA TRP A 36 -10.92 11.59 -3.00
C TRP A 36 -10.65 12.70 -1.98
N PHE A 37 -11.58 12.88 -1.06
CA PHE A 37 -11.56 13.98 -0.11
C PHE A 37 -11.96 13.53 1.29
N GLN A 38 -11.29 14.10 2.30
CA GLN A 38 -11.65 13.93 3.70
C GLN A 38 -11.34 15.20 4.49
N LYS A 39 -12.18 15.49 5.51
CA LYS A 39 -11.79 16.38 6.60
C LYS A 39 -11.09 15.59 7.70
N HIS A 40 -9.91 16.03 8.12
CA HIS A 40 -9.11 15.36 9.15
C HIS A 40 -8.60 16.37 10.18
N GLU A 41 -8.19 15.92 11.37
CA GLU A 41 -7.59 16.79 12.40
C GLU A 41 -6.30 17.49 11.92
N TRP A 42 -5.60 16.88 10.97
CA TRP A 42 -4.40 17.44 10.35
C TRP A 42 -4.73 18.51 9.30
N GLY A 43 -5.95 18.51 8.75
CA GLY A 43 -6.40 19.40 7.69
C GLY A 43 -7.42 18.75 6.75
N ASP A 44 -7.95 19.55 5.84
CA ASP A 44 -8.70 19.07 4.68
C ASP A 44 -7.72 18.38 3.71
N MET A 45 -8.00 17.12 3.39
CA MET A 45 -7.16 16.26 2.58
C MET A 45 -7.82 15.99 1.24
N GLU A 46 -7.02 16.04 0.17
CA GLU A 46 -7.44 15.64 -1.17
C GLU A 46 -6.37 14.74 -1.77
N GLU A 47 -6.79 13.58 -2.30
CA GLU A 47 -5.95 12.62 -2.98
C GLU A 47 -6.56 12.28 -4.33
N TYR A 48 -5.76 12.41 -5.39
CA TYR A 48 -6.16 12.03 -6.73
C TYR A 48 -5.36 10.81 -7.17
N TRP A 49 -6.03 9.81 -7.74
CA TRP A 49 -5.39 8.72 -8.49
C TRP A 49 -5.85 8.75 -9.95
N SER A 50 -4.90 8.71 -10.89
CA SER A 50 -5.18 8.53 -12.30
C SER A 50 -5.73 7.14 -12.61
N ALA A 51 -6.31 6.97 -13.79
CA ALA A 51 -6.45 5.65 -14.39
C ALA A 51 -5.05 5.10 -14.74
N PRO A 52 -4.86 3.77 -14.81
CA PRO A 52 -3.66 3.18 -15.40
C PRO A 52 -3.44 3.70 -16.82
N MET A 53 -2.22 4.18 -17.11
CA MET A 53 -1.81 4.64 -18.44
C MET A 53 -0.40 4.13 -18.74
N GLY A 54 -0.30 3.24 -19.71
CA GLY A 54 0.96 2.55 -19.98
C GLY A 54 1.36 1.65 -18.80
N ASP A 55 2.55 1.87 -18.28
CA ASP A 55 3.16 1.16 -17.16
C ASP A 55 3.12 1.94 -15.85
N CYS A 56 2.26 2.97 -15.74
CA CYS A 56 2.09 3.71 -14.50
C CYS A 56 0.64 4.13 -14.15
N MET A 57 0.46 4.47 -12.88
CA MET A 57 -0.61 5.32 -12.35
C MET A 57 0.05 6.46 -11.58
N THR A 58 -0.48 7.68 -11.67
CA THR A 58 0.02 8.83 -10.91
C THR A 58 -0.97 9.26 -9.86
N SER A 59 -0.46 9.83 -8.77
CA SER A 59 -1.26 10.43 -7.72
C SER A 59 -0.63 11.68 -7.14
N THR A 60 -1.50 12.56 -6.70
CA THR A 60 -1.15 13.76 -5.94
C THR A 60 -2.00 13.81 -4.69
N PHE A 61 -1.37 14.10 -3.56
CA PHE A 61 -2.04 14.37 -2.30
C PHE A 61 -1.75 15.79 -1.85
N ARG A 62 -2.72 16.41 -1.17
CA ARG A 62 -2.49 17.64 -0.42
C ARG A 62 -3.24 17.61 0.90
N CYS A 63 -2.63 18.21 1.93
CA CYS A 63 -3.27 18.54 3.19
C CYS A 63 -3.28 20.06 3.38
N VAL A 64 -4.45 20.64 3.66
CA VAL A 64 -4.65 22.07 3.86
C VAL A 64 -5.31 22.32 5.22
N LYS A 65 -4.73 23.19 6.05
CA LYS A 65 -5.29 23.56 7.34
C LYS A 65 -5.40 25.08 7.44
N ASP A 66 -6.57 25.57 7.85
CA ASP A 66 -6.86 27.00 7.99
C ASP A 66 -6.51 27.83 6.73
N GLY A 67 -6.81 27.27 5.56
CA GLY A 67 -6.54 27.88 4.25
C GLY A 67 -5.07 27.90 3.82
N LYS A 68 -4.19 27.19 4.54
CA LYS A 68 -2.75 27.09 4.23
C LYS A 68 -2.36 25.64 3.95
N ALA A 69 -1.55 25.44 2.92
CA ALA A 69 -0.99 24.12 2.63
C ALA A 69 -0.06 23.67 3.78
N VAL A 70 -0.25 22.45 4.26
CA VAL A 70 0.58 21.81 5.28
C VAL A 70 1.70 21.04 4.60
N PHE A 71 1.34 20.12 3.71
CA PHE A 71 2.26 19.35 2.88
C PHE A 71 1.54 18.76 1.67
N TYR A 72 2.33 18.21 0.75
CA TYR A 72 1.87 17.49 -0.44
C TYR A 72 2.55 16.14 -0.51
N GLU A 73 1.97 15.23 -1.30
CA GLU A 73 2.66 14.04 -1.76
C GLU A 73 2.54 13.93 -3.27
N PHE A 74 3.58 13.41 -3.89
CA PHE A 74 3.53 12.93 -5.27
C PHE A 74 3.84 11.45 -5.27
N MET A 75 2.93 10.67 -5.81
CA MET A 75 2.99 9.22 -5.83
C MET A 75 2.89 8.70 -7.24
N ILE A 76 3.60 7.61 -7.51
CA ILE A 76 3.52 6.88 -8.76
C ILE A 76 3.42 5.40 -8.40
N ILE A 77 2.56 4.64 -9.07
CA ILE A 77 2.61 3.19 -9.04
C ILE A 77 3.07 2.74 -10.41
N GLU A 78 4.22 2.05 -10.47
CA GLU A 78 4.82 1.57 -11.72
C GLU A 78 4.74 0.05 -11.80
N GLN A 79 4.54 -0.48 -13.01
CA GLN A 79 4.60 -1.92 -13.26
C GLN A 79 6.06 -2.38 -13.42
N THR A 80 6.76 -2.59 -12.31
CA THR A 80 8.14 -3.13 -12.32
C THR A 80 8.13 -4.65 -12.24
N GLY A 81 7.92 -5.33 -13.37
CA GLY A 81 7.88 -6.79 -13.44
C GLY A 81 6.52 -7.39 -13.06
N LYS A 82 6.52 -8.44 -12.23
CA LYS A 82 5.29 -9.22 -11.90
C LYS A 82 4.30 -8.49 -10.99
N ILE A 83 4.75 -7.48 -10.24
CA ILE A 83 3.93 -6.74 -9.29
C ILE A 83 4.14 -5.22 -9.44
N PRO A 84 3.10 -4.42 -9.22
CA PRO A 84 3.24 -2.97 -9.13
C PRO A 84 4.04 -2.53 -7.89
N VAL A 85 4.77 -1.43 -8.00
CA VAL A 85 5.51 -0.81 -6.90
C VAL A 85 5.13 0.66 -6.80
N MET A 86 4.69 1.08 -5.63
CA MET A 86 4.43 2.49 -5.33
C MET A 86 5.74 3.19 -4.98
N LYS A 87 5.95 4.37 -5.55
CA LYS A 87 6.98 5.35 -5.20
C LYS A 87 6.30 6.58 -4.64
N LEU A 88 6.79 7.09 -3.52
CA LEU A 88 6.19 8.24 -2.83
C LEU A 88 7.27 9.26 -2.47
N ARG A 89 6.89 10.54 -2.61
CA ARG A 89 7.65 11.68 -2.10
C ARG A 89 6.73 12.64 -1.38
N HIS A 90 7.20 13.19 -0.27
CA HIS A 90 6.56 14.27 0.44
C HIS A 90 7.20 15.61 0.10
N PHE A 91 6.39 16.66 0.13
CA PHE A 91 6.85 18.02 -0.13
C PHE A 91 6.23 19.02 0.84
N ASN A 92 7.05 19.93 1.36
CA ASN A 92 6.56 21.16 1.99
C ASN A 92 6.02 22.15 0.94
N PRO A 93 5.25 23.18 1.37
CA PRO A 93 4.95 24.35 0.54
C PRO A 93 6.18 24.88 -0.20
N GLY A 94 6.03 25.11 -1.51
CA GLY A 94 7.14 25.53 -2.38
C GLY A 94 7.90 24.39 -3.07
N SER A 95 7.37 23.17 -3.08
CA SER A 95 7.98 22.00 -3.76
C SER A 95 9.33 21.59 -3.14
N ILE A 96 9.46 21.70 -1.82
CA ILE A 96 10.66 21.31 -1.08
C ILE A 96 10.49 19.87 -0.60
N GLY A 97 11.21 18.93 -1.20
CA GLY A 97 11.10 17.49 -0.92
C GLY A 97 11.68 17.09 0.45
N TRP A 98 11.09 16.07 1.06
CA TRP A 98 11.63 15.47 2.30
C TRP A 98 12.65 14.36 2.01
N GLU A 99 12.38 13.54 1.00
CA GLU A 99 13.25 12.46 0.56
C GLU A 99 14.37 12.96 -0.34
N ASP A 100 15.46 12.19 -0.39
CA ASP A 100 16.54 12.42 -1.33
C ASP A 100 16.07 12.33 -2.80
N LYS A 101 16.67 13.17 -3.67
CA LYS A 101 16.30 13.31 -5.09
C LYS A 101 16.27 11.98 -5.85
N GLU A 102 17.14 11.03 -5.52
CA GLU A 102 17.27 9.75 -6.23
C GLU A 102 16.57 8.60 -5.48
N HIS A 103 16.18 8.81 -4.22
CA HIS A 103 15.66 7.77 -3.35
C HIS A 103 14.26 8.11 -2.82
N PRO A 104 13.21 7.99 -3.66
CA PRO A 104 11.83 8.07 -3.15
C PRO A 104 11.55 6.89 -2.21
N GLN A 105 10.57 7.04 -1.33
CA GLN A 105 10.07 5.89 -0.58
C GLN A 105 9.47 4.88 -1.55
N SER A 106 9.66 3.59 -1.27
CA SER A 106 9.30 2.50 -2.18
C SER A 106 8.49 1.43 -1.44
N PHE A 107 7.30 1.15 -1.96
CA PHE A 107 6.36 0.21 -1.35
C PHE A 107 5.86 -0.77 -2.42
N PRO A 108 6.46 -1.96 -2.53
CA PRO A 108 5.93 -3.03 -3.36
C PRO A 108 4.52 -3.44 -2.92
N LEU A 109 3.68 -3.83 -3.89
CA LEU A 109 2.40 -4.47 -3.60
C LEU A 109 2.64 -5.83 -2.93
N VAL A 110 2.07 -6.02 -1.74
CA VAL A 110 2.23 -7.26 -0.95
C VAL A 110 0.93 -8.04 -0.80
N GLN A 111 -0.22 -7.42 -1.07
CA GLN A 111 -1.51 -8.09 -1.09
C GLN A 111 -2.46 -7.39 -2.07
N LEU A 112 -3.22 -8.19 -2.82
CA LEU A 112 -4.29 -7.73 -3.68
C LEU A 112 -5.45 -8.71 -3.59
N VAL A 113 -6.61 -8.24 -3.14
CA VAL A 113 -7.83 -9.05 -3.04
C VAL A 113 -9.02 -8.15 -3.34
N GLN A 114 -9.74 -8.42 -4.44
CA GLN A 114 -10.88 -7.61 -4.88
C GLN A 114 -10.53 -6.11 -4.95
N ASN A 115 -11.24 -5.27 -4.19
CA ASN A 115 -11.04 -3.83 -4.11
C ASN A 115 -10.08 -3.41 -2.98
N LYS A 116 -9.16 -4.30 -2.60
CA LYS A 116 -8.14 -4.05 -1.57
C LYS A 116 -6.75 -4.26 -2.15
N ALA A 117 -5.90 -3.24 -2.02
CA ALA A 117 -4.48 -3.28 -2.32
C ALA A 117 -3.68 -2.89 -1.07
N VAL A 118 -2.58 -3.61 -0.80
CA VAL A 118 -1.70 -3.32 0.32
C VAL A 118 -0.28 -3.17 -0.21
N PHE A 119 0.33 -2.02 0.08
CA PHE A 119 1.72 -1.71 -0.22
C PHE A 119 2.50 -1.64 1.09
N ALA A 120 3.73 -2.15 1.11
CA ALA A 120 4.53 -2.17 2.34
C ALA A 120 6.01 -1.90 2.07
N ALA A 121 6.66 -1.22 3.00
CA ALA A 121 8.11 -1.02 2.96
C ALA A 121 8.81 -2.36 3.17
N ALA A 122 9.96 -2.56 2.51
CA ALA A 122 10.71 -3.81 2.58
C ALA A 122 11.18 -4.16 4.01
N ASP A 123 11.45 -3.15 4.84
CA ASP A 123 11.82 -3.30 6.24
C ASP A 123 10.61 -3.48 7.18
N GLY A 124 9.39 -3.42 6.64
CA GLY A 124 8.15 -3.51 7.39
C GLY A 124 7.95 -2.36 8.38
N SER A 125 8.57 -1.20 8.15
CA SER A 125 8.37 0.03 8.94
C SER A 125 7.01 0.66 8.69
N LEU A 126 6.51 0.55 7.46
CA LEU A 126 5.29 1.21 7.02
C LEU A 126 4.48 0.29 6.08
N ARG A 127 3.15 0.35 6.21
CA ARG A 127 2.20 -0.29 5.30
C ARG A 127 1.02 0.64 5.01
N LEU A 128 0.65 0.71 3.74
CA LEU A 128 -0.52 1.43 3.24
C LEU A 128 -1.53 0.42 2.69
N SER A 129 -2.74 0.41 3.21
CA SER A 129 -3.84 -0.40 2.69
C SER A 129 -4.91 0.50 2.10
N TYR A 130 -5.21 0.32 0.82
CA TYR A 130 -6.30 0.99 0.11
C TYR A 130 -7.47 0.03 -0.05
N VAL A 131 -8.68 0.42 0.36
CA VAL A 131 -9.90 -0.38 0.24
C VAL A 131 -11.01 0.48 -0.34
N ARG A 132 -11.51 0.14 -1.52
CA ARG A 132 -12.74 0.78 -2.04
C ARG A 132 -13.97 0.08 -1.49
N SER A 133 -14.49 0.61 -0.39
CA SER A 133 -15.61 0.07 0.39
C SER A 133 -16.98 0.42 -0.18
N ALA A 134 -17.06 1.46 -1.01
CA ALA A 134 -18.25 1.82 -1.79
C ALA A 134 -17.85 2.52 -3.10
N THR A 135 -18.80 2.77 -3.99
CA THR A 135 -18.54 3.49 -5.25
C THR A 135 -17.88 4.85 -5.02
N ASP A 136 -18.27 5.53 -3.94
CA ASP A 136 -17.88 6.87 -3.51
C ASP A 136 -17.00 6.88 -2.25
N LYS A 137 -16.48 5.72 -1.80
CA LYS A 137 -15.60 5.64 -0.62
C LYS A 137 -14.29 4.92 -0.89
N LEU A 138 -13.19 5.52 -0.47
CA LEU A 138 -11.86 4.92 -0.45
C LEU A 138 -11.30 5.04 0.98
N ASP A 139 -11.15 3.91 1.64
CA ASP A 139 -10.57 3.82 2.96
C ASP A 139 -9.07 3.53 2.83
N ILE A 140 -8.25 4.33 3.52
CA ILE A 140 -6.80 4.19 3.56
C ILE A 140 -6.40 3.90 5.00
N THR A 141 -5.69 2.80 5.23
CA THR A 141 -5.07 2.51 6.53
C THR A 141 -3.57 2.64 6.42
N LEU A 142 -3.01 3.54 7.21
CA LEU A 142 -1.57 3.73 7.40
C LEU A 142 -1.15 3.04 8.69
N GLU A 143 -0.27 2.04 8.58
CA GLU A 143 0.35 1.36 9.70
C GLU A 143 1.84 1.70 9.73
N GLU A 144 2.33 2.32 10.80
CA GLU A 144 3.71 2.80 10.93
C GLU A 144 4.32 2.39 12.26
N LYS A 145 5.58 1.95 12.23
CA LYS A 145 6.35 1.71 13.45
C LYS A 145 7.03 2.99 13.90
N ASP A 146 6.84 3.37 15.16
CA ASP A 146 7.61 4.45 15.76
C ASP A 146 9.08 4.05 16.00
N LYS A 147 9.89 4.99 16.49
CA LYS A 147 11.32 4.77 16.81
C LYS A 147 11.57 3.65 17.84
N LYS A 148 10.54 3.23 18.58
CA LYS A 148 10.59 2.14 19.57
C LYS A 148 10.02 0.83 19.02
N GLY A 149 9.62 0.80 17.74
CA GLY A 149 9.02 -0.35 17.08
C GLY A 149 7.54 -0.56 17.41
N LYS A 150 6.90 0.37 18.13
CA LYS A 150 5.46 0.29 18.39
C LYS A 150 4.69 0.63 17.12
N LEU A 151 3.77 -0.25 16.74
CA LEU A 151 2.86 -0.02 15.62
C LEU A 151 1.80 1.02 16.00
N ASN A 152 1.68 2.05 15.16
CA ASN A 152 0.60 3.02 15.17
C ASN A 152 -0.23 2.81 13.91
N THR A 153 -1.54 2.96 14.04
CA THR A 153 -2.47 2.78 12.93
C THR A 153 -3.36 4.00 12.83
N THR A 154 -3.40 4.59 11.64
CA THR A 154 -4.27 5.72 11.30
C THR A 154 -5.18 5.31 10.15
N VAL A 155 -6.45 5.67 10.22
CA VAL A 155 -7.45 5.36 9.19
C VAL A 155 -7.99 6.67 8.62
N PHE A 156 -7.96 6.75 7.29
CA PHE A 156 -8.55 7.82 6.51
C PHE A 156 -9.74 7.24 5.74
N ASN A 157 -10.91 7.84 5.88
CA ASN A 157 -12.15 7.47 5.19
C ASN A 157 -12.49 8.56 4.17
N LEU A 158 -11.92 8.44 2.98
CA LEU A 158 -12.09 9.44 1.93
C LEU A 158 -13.37 9.19 1.15
N THR A 159 -13.97 10.29 0.70
CA THR A 159 -15.18 10.31 -0.11
C THR A 159 -14.90 10.89 -1.49
N ARG A 160 -15.55 10.36 -2.51
CA ARG A 160 -15.36 10.83 -3.89
C ARG A 160 -15.91 12.25 -4.06
N ARG A 161 -15.15 13.08 -4.77
CA ARG A 161 -15.58 14.42 -5.22
C ARG A 161 -15.93 14.43 -6.70
#